data_AF-A0AAD4QB17-F1
#
_entry.id   AF-A0AAD4QB17-F1
#
_cell.length_a   1.000
_cell.length_b   1.000
_cell.length_c   1.000
_cell.angle_alpha   90.00
_cell.angle_beta   90.00
_cell.angle_gamma   90.00
#
_symmetry.space_group_name_H-M   'P 1'
#
loop_
_entity.id
_entity.type
_entity.pdbx_description
1 polymer ?
#
loop_
_entity_poly.entity_id
_entity_poly.type
_entity_poly.pdbx_seq_one_letter_code
_entity_poly.pdbx_strand_id
1 'polypeptide(L)'
;APHASSVDAVHGWLKSHGMPVQKEACHQSPAGDWVTGPLPPPVPPAVPTCAQAENMLGTVTHVLGVPRKHTQEGDILVRTTEYRDSLQAPAHLDKHIELIQPTTAFNRAKRQRTTFRFSPAHNAAPLSSDKNISLHACNTTITASCLKQLYNDVGFVPRAEDNTIAITAYSEQFANLAHLQAFYEEQVPQALNTYFTPVSVKDGLNSQHLSQAGAEANLDLQFGFGISYPIPRTFCSTDGRPLFIPDANTPTNTNESYSVVSNHPPTRG
;
A
#
# COMPACT_ATOMS: atom_id res chain seq x y z
N ALA A 1 18.18 11.20 -9.09
CA ALA A 1 17.52 11.75 -10.29
C ALA A 1 18.21 11.17 -11.53
N PRO A 2 17.46 10.74 -12.56
CA PRO A 2 18.03 10.21 -13.81
C PRO A 2 18.82 11.28 -14.57
N HIS A 3 19.73 10.85 -15.45
CA HIS A 3 20.45 11.77 -16.33
C HIS A 3 19.47 12.45 -17.30
N ALA A 4 19.73 13.72 -17.66
CA ALA A 4 18.87 14.50 -18.54
C ALA A 4 18.57 13.77 -19.87
N SER A 5 19.57 13.08 -20.44
CA SER A 5 19.38 12.29 -21.66
C SER A 5 18.38 11.13 -21.49
N SER A 6 18.31 10.51 -20.31
CA SER A 6 17.32 9.47 -20.02
C SER A 6 15.92 10.07 -19.95
N VAL A 7 15.79 11.22 -19.29
CA VAL A 7 14.53 11.95 -19.18
C VAL A 7 14.04 12.35 -20.58
N ASP A 8 14.92 12.92 -21.42
CA ASP A 8 14.58 13.33 -22.78
C ASP A 8 14.19 12.15 -23.67
N ALA A 9 14.90 11.03 -23.58
CA ALA A 9 14.60 9.82 -24.34
C ALA A 9 13.21 9.26 -23.98
N VAL A 10 12.93 9.11 -22.68
CA VAL A 10 11.63 8.61 -22.20
C VAL A 10 10.52 9.60 -22.52
N HIS A 11 10.73 10.90 -22.33
CA HIS A 11 9.75 11.93 -22.68
C HIS A 11 9.46 11.95 -24.20
N GLY A 12 10.49 11.78 -25.03
CA GLY A 12 10.33 11.68 -26.49
C GLY A 12 9.48 10.47 -26.89
N TRP A 13 9.74 9.31 -26.29
CA TRP A 13 8.96 8.09 -26.51
C TRP A 13 7.51 8.19 -26.03
N LEU A 14 7.27 8.77 -24.85
CA LEU A 14 5.91 8.99 -24.36
C LEU A 14 5.13 9.94 -25.29
N LYS A 15 5.77 11.02 -25.75
CA LYS A 15 5.18 11.95 -26.72
C LYS A 15 4.87 11.28 -28.06
N SER A 16 5.73 10.38 -28.56
CA SER A 16 5.47 9.67 -29.82
C SER A 16 4.24 8.77 -29.77
N HIS A 17 3.82 8.36 -28.57
CA HIS A 17 2.61 7.58 -28.31
C HIS A 17 1.42 8.46 -27.88
N GLY A 18 1.54 9.79 -28.02
CA GLY A 18 0.47 10.74 -27.70
C GLY A 18 0.25 10.97 -26.20
N MET A 19 1.18 10.55 -25.34
CA MET A 19 1.11 10.86 -23.90
C MET A 19 1.64 12.28 -23.64
N PRO A 20 0.83 13.19 -23.06
CA PRO A 20 1.31 14.52 -22.73
C PRO A 20 2.19 14.42 -21.47
N VAL A 21 3.48 14.70 -21.62
CA VAL A 21 4.46 14.61 -20.53
C VAL A 21 4.51 15.88 -19.67
N GLN A 22 3.59 16.83 -19.90
CA GLN A 22 3.44 18.03 -19.09
C GLN A 22 2.70 17.67 -17.78
N LYS A 23 2.96 18.43 -16.71
CA LYS A 23 2.55 18.13 -15.32
C LYS A 23 1.05 17.92 -15.15
N GLU A 24 0.25 18.46 -16.06
CA GLU A 24 -1.21 18.46 -16.02
C GLU A 24 -1.81 17.12 -16.46
N ALA A 25 -1.04 16.28 -17.17
CA ALA A 25 -1.50 14.98 -17.68
C ALA A 25 -0.68 13.80 -17.15
N CYS A 26 0.60 13.99 -16.82
CA CYS A 26 1.44 12.98 -16.18
C CYS A 26 2.00 13.50 -14.86
N HIS A 27 1.85 12.71 -13.80
CA HIS A 27 2.49 12.93 -12.52
C HIS A 27 3.94 12.45 -12.55
N GLN A 28 4.88 13.30 -12.14
CA GLN A 28 6.29 12.94 -11.97
C GLN A 28 6.65 12.89 -10.49
N SER A 29 7.48 11.91 -10.08
CA SER A 29 8.01 11.91 -8.71
C SER A 29 8.88 13.14 -8.45
N PRO A 30 9.03 13.60 -7.20
CA PRO A 30 9.95 14.68 -6.85
C PRO A 30 11.41 14.41 -7.28
N ALA A 31 11.82 13.15 -7.34
CA ALA A 31 13.14 12.73 -7.79
C ALA A 31 13.28 12.63 -9.33
N GLY A 32 12.17 12.78 -10.08
CA GLY A 32 12.12 12.74 -11.54
C GLY A 32 12.38 11.36 -12.16
N ASP A 33 12.37 10.30 -11.33
CA ASP A 33 12.64 8.91 -11.71
C ASP A 33 11.37 8.08 -11.97
N TRP A 34 10.19 8.62 -11.66
CA TRP A 34 8.91 8.01 -11.99
C TRP A 34 8.05 8.96 -12.81
N VAL A 35 7.40 8.42 -13.84
CA VAL A 35 6.36 9.09 -14.61
C VAL A 35 5.11 8.21 -14.61
N THR A 36 3.99 8.77 -14.15
CA THR A 36 2.70 8.09 -14.04
C THR A 36 1.64 8.91 -14.74
N GLY A 37 0.91 8.34 -15.69
CA GLY A 37 -0.17 9.04 -16.38
C GLY A 37 -1.18 8.06 -16.99
N PRO A 38 -2.44 8.51 -17.21
CA PRO A 38 -3.39 7.74 -17.98
C PRO A 38 -2.94 7.66 -19.44
N LEU A 39 -3.25 6.55 -20.11
CA LEU A 39 -3.13 6.48 -21.57
C LEU A 39 -4.15 7.43 -22.21
N PRO A 40 -3.83 8.05 -23.36
CA PRO A 40 -4.73 8.96 -24.04
C PRO A 40 -6.03 8.24 -24.44
N PRO A 41 -7.19 8.93 -24.38
CA PRO A 41 -8.47 8.31 -24.71
C PRO A 41 -8.46 7.77 -26.14
N PRO A 42 -9.19 6.66 -26.42
CA PRO A 42 -9.28 6.09 -27.76
C PRO A 42 -9.77 7.14 -28.77
N VAL A 43 -9.05 7.29 -29.89
CA VAL A 43 -9.55 8.07 -31.03
C VAL A 43 -10.42 7.14 -31.89
N PRO A 44 -11.61 7.57 -32.35
CA PRO A 44 -12.47 6.75 -33.20
C PRO A 44 -11.77 6.29 -34.50
N PRO A 45 -11.98 5.03 -34.97
CA PRO A 45 -12.77 3.97 -34.34
C PRO A 45 -12.05 3.40 -33.10
N ALA A 46 -12.77 3.34 -31.98
CA ALA A 46 -12.21 3.18 -30.63
C ALA A 46 -11.31 1.94 -30.47
N VAL A 47 -10.00 2.18 -30.41
CA VAL A 47 -9.01 1.18 -30.02
C VAL A 47 -9.08 1.00 -28.49
N PRO A 48 -9.28 -0.22 -27.96
CA PRO A 48 -9.27 -0.44 -26.52
C PRO A 48 -7.98 0.08 -25.88
N THR A 49 -8.05 0.65 -24.67
CA THR A 49 -6.86 1.15 -23.94
C THR A 49 -5.78 0.09 -23.76
N CYS A 50 -6.18 -1.19 -23.65
CA CYS A 50 -5.27 -2.33 -23.65
C CYS A 50 -4.48 -2.42 -24.96
N ALA A 51 -5.13 -2.29 -26.12
CA ALA A 51 -4.45 -2.33 -27.41
C ALA A 51 -3.50 -1.13 -27.64
N GLN A 52 -3.78 0.02 -27.01
CA GLN A 52 -2.83 1.14 -26.99
C GLN A 52 -1.59 0.80 -26.14
N ALA A 53 -1.79 0.20 -24.96
CA ALA A 53 -0.69 -0.30 -24.13
C ALA A 53 0.12 -1.36 -24.88
N GLU A 54 -0.54 -2.33 -25.52
CA GLU A 54 0.10 -3.37 -26.32
C GLU A 54 0.95 -2.82 -27.45
N ASN A 55 0.45 -1.80 -28.17
CA ASN A 55 1.19 -1.15 -29.24
C ASN A 55 2.41 -0.37 -28.71
N MET A 56 2.23 0.40 -27.64
CA MET A 56 3.31 1.14 -26.99
C MET A 56 4.39 0.21 -26.42
N LEU A 57 3.97 -0.96 -25.94
CA LEU A 57 4.82 -1.91 -25.25
C LEU A 57 5.31 -3.06 -26.17
N GLY A 58 4.81 -3.19 -27.39
CA GLY A 58 5.14 -4.31 -28.27
C GLY A 58 4.88 -5.69 -27.64
N THR A 59 3.87 -5.80 -26.77
CA THR A 59 3.52 -7.03 -26.06
C THR A 59 2.01 -7.24 -26.04
N VAL A 60 1.56 -8.46 -25.74
CA VAL A 60 0.13 -8.76 -25.57
C VAL A 60 -0.24 -8.59 -24.10
N THR A 61 -1.31 -7.83 -23.85
CA THR A 61 -1.91 -7.72 -22.53
C THR A 61 -3.01 -8.77 -22.40
N HIS A 62 -2.97 -9.49 -21.30
CA HIS A 62 -3.97 -10.47 -20.95
C HIS A 62 -4.89 -9.89 -19.87
N VAL A 63 -6.19 -9.94 -20.15
CA VAL A 63 -7.22 -9.71 -19.14
C VAL A 63 -7.38 -11.01 -18.37
N LEU A 64 -6.84 -11.04 -17.15
CA LEU A 64 -6.88 -12.20 -16.27
C LEU A 64 -8.01 -12.02 -15.26
N GLY A 65 -9.11 -12.74 -15.47
CA GLY A 65 -10.15 -12.91 -14.46
C GLY A 65 -9.63 -13.82 -13.36
N VAL A 66 -9.57 -13.33 -12.12
CA VAL A 66 -9.10 -14.15 -11.00
C VAL A 66 -10.23 -14.42 -10.00
N PRO A 67 -10.78 -15.64 -9.97
CA PRO A 67 -11.87 -15.97 -9.07
C PRO A 67 -11.46 -15.83 -7.60
N ARG A 68 -12.37 -15.31 -6.78
CA ARG A 68 -12.22 -15.38 -5.31
C ARG A 68 -12.65 -16.78 -4.86
N LYS A 69 -11.89 -17.41 -3.96
CA LYS A 69 -12.31 -18.69 -3.36
C LYS A 69 -13.66 -18.50 -2.67
N HIS A 70 -14.64 -19.31 -3.05
CA HIS A 70 -16.02 -19.36 -2.51
C HIS A 70 -17.01 -18.29 -3.00
N THR A 71 -16.70 -17.50 -4.03
CA THR A 71 -17.70 -16.66 -4.72
C THR A 71 -17.54 -16.77 -6.24
N GLN A 72 -18.63 -16.58 -7.00
CA GLN A 72 -18.55 -16.45 -8.47
C GLN A 72 -17.97 -15.10 -8.91
N GLU A 73 -17.90 -14.11 -8.02
CA GLU A 73 -17.24 -12.83 -8.25
C GLU A 73 -15.71 -12.96 -8.09
N GLY A 74 -14.97 -12.44 -9.06
CA GLY A 74 -13.51 -12.39 -9.11
C GLY A 74 -13.01 -10.99 -9.40
N ASP A 75 -11.75 -10.71 -9.05
CA ASP A 75 -11.10 -9.46 -9.45
C ASP A 75 -10.59 -9.62 -10.89
N ILE A 76 -10.60 -8.54 -11.68
CA ILE A 76 -10.03 -8.54 -13.03
C ILE A 76 -8.71 -7.79 -12.99
N LEU A 77 -7.64 -8.43 -13.46
CA LEU A 77 -6.31 -7.83 -13.56
C LEU A 77 -5.88 -7.81 -15.02
N VAL A 78 -5.47 -6.65 -15.53
CA VAL A 78 -4.82 -6.53 -16.84
C VAL A 78 -3.31 -6.63 -16.64
N ARG A 79 -2.68 -7.69 -17.15
CA ARG A 79 -1.24 -7.99 -17.00
C ARG A 79 -0.66 -8.48 -18.31
N THR A 80 0.66 -8.44 -18.43
CA THR A 80 1.35 -9.12 -19.53
C THR A 80 2.39 -10.08 -18.94
N THR A 81 2.63 -11.21 -19.62
CA THR A 81 3.62 -12.22 -19.22
C THR A 81 5.04 -11.80 -19.52
N GLU A 82 5.21 -10.86 -20.45
CA GLU A 82 6.50 -10.35 -20.89
C GLU A 82 6.36 -8.92 -21.39
N TYR A 83 7.42 -8.13 -21.24
CA TYR A 83 7.49 -6.80 -21.85
C TYR A 83 8.93 -6.48 -22.25
N ARG A 84 9.89 -7.02 -21.49
CA ARG A 84 11.31 -6.77 -21.69
C ARG A 84 11.97 -7.65 -22.76
N ASP A 85 11.48 -8.86 -23.01
CA ASP A 85 12.06 -9.74 -24.04
C ASP A 85 11.36 -9.59 -25.41
N SER A 86 10.19 -8.93 -25.45
CA SER A 86 9.39 -8.62 -26.65
C SER A 86 9.66 -7.20 -27.19
N LEU A 87 10.85 -6.64 -26.93
CA LEU A 87 11.21 -5.24 -27.21
C LEU A 87 10.97 -4.82 -28.66
N GLN A 88 9.77 -4.29 -28.89
CA GLN A 88 9.49 -3.22 -29.83
C GLN A 88 9.53 -1.85 -29.14
N ALA A 89 9.81 -1.77 -27.83
CA ALA A 89 10.32 -0.52 -27.26
C ALA A 89 11.69 -0.27 -27.92
N PRO A 90 11.92 0.89 -28.53
CA PRO A 90 13.06 1.05 -29.40
C PRO A 90 14.35 0.89 -28.58
N ALA A 91 15.31 0.12 -29.08
CA ALA A 91 16.55 -0.31 -28.39
C ALA A 91 17.36 0.81 -27.70
N HIS A 92 17.06 2.08 -28.00
CA HIS A 92 17.61 3.23 -27.30
C HIS A 92 17.03 3.46 -25.90
N LEU A 93 15.89 2.86 -25.52
CA LEU A 93 15.24 3.05 -24.21
C LEU A 93 15.64 2.02 -23.16
N ASP A 94 16.28 0.91 -23.55
CA ASP A 94 16.63 -0.19 -22.63
C ASP A 94 17.53 0.25 -21.47
N LYS A 95 18.30 1.32 -21.69
CA LYS A 95 19.20 1.92 -20.68
C LYS A 95 18.54 3.03 -19.86
N HIS A 96 17.30 3.39 -20.20
CA HIS A 96 16.58 4.53 -19.63
C HIS A 96 15.32 4.11 -18.86
N ILE A 97 14.78 2.91 -19.11
CA ILE A 97 13.61 2.36 -18.44
C ILE A 97 14.00 1.09 -17.69
N GLU A 98 13.97 1.15 -16.36
CA GLU A 98 14.23 -0.02 -15.52
C GLU A 98 13.00 -0.92 -15.40
N LEU A 99 11.80 -0.31 -15.32
CA LEU A 99 10.56 -1.01 -15.04
C LEU A 99 9.35 -0.25 -15.55
N ILE A 100 8.34 -0.99 -16.04
CA ILE A 100 7.00 -0.47 -16.31
C ILE A 100 6.00 -1.28 -15.48
N GLN A 101 5.30 -0.63 -14.56
CA GLN A 101 4.25 -1.24 -13.74
C GLN A 101 2.87 -0.69 -14.12
N PRO A 102 1.78 -1.47 -13.98
CA PRO A 102 1.67 -2.75 -13.26
C PRO A 102 1.80 -4.02 -14.15
N THR A 103 2.63 -4.00 -15.22
CA THR A 103 2.68 -5.05 -16.26
C THR A 103 2.77 -6.49 -15.72
N THR A 104 3.72 -6.75 -14.81
CA THR A 104 4.02 -8.08 -14.26
C THR A 104 3.73 -8.22 -12.76
N ALA A 105 3.19 -7.18 -12.11
CA ALA A 105 2.89 -7.22 -10.68
C ALA A 105 1.55 -7.89 -10.37
N PHE A 106 1.58 -9.14 -9.90
CA PHE A 106 0.40 -9.89 -9.46
C PHE A 106 0.00 -9.65 -7.99
N ASN A 107 0.63 -8.66 -7.35
CA ASN A 107 0.40 -8.31 -5.97
C ASN A 107 -1.08 -7.97 -5.72
N ARG A 108 -1.61 -8.45 -4.61
CA ARG A 108 -2.92 -8.06 -4.07
C ARG A 108 -2.72 -7.76 -2.61
N ALA A 109 -3.13 -6.60 -2.09
CA ALA A 109 -3.49 -6.59 -0.67
C ALA A 109 -4.89 -7.18 -0.56
N LYS A 110 -4.93 -8.51 -0.55
CA LYS A 110 -5.96 -9.15 0.22
C LYS A 110 -5.59 -8.86 1.66
N ARG A 111 -6.54 -8.32 2.42
CA ARG A 111 -6.51 -8.37 3.87
C ARG A 111 -5.96 -9.73 4.26
N GLN A 112 -4.82 -9.80 4.94
CA GLN A 112 -4.40 -11.10 5.46
C GLN A 112 -5.54 -11.52 6.37
N ARG A 113 -6.34 -12.49 5.92
CA ARG A 113 -7.37 -13.09 6.75
C ARG A 113 -6.60 -13.92 7.76
N THR A 114 -6.12 -13.25 8.79
CA THR A 114 -5.78 -13.87 10.05
C THR A 114 -6.95 -14.81 10.37
N THR A 115 -6.67 -16.09 10.55
CA THR A 115 -7.61 -17.05 11.12
C THR A 115 -7.79 -16.77 12.61
N PHE A 116 -8.11 -15.52 12.97
CA PHE A 116 -8.67 -15.24 14.28
C PHE A 116 -10.00 -15.96 14.32
N ARG A 117 -10.00 -17.12 14.96
CA ARG A 117 -11.21 -17.65 15.55
C ARG A 117 -11.44 -16.76 16.78
N PHE A 118 -12.29 -15.76 16.63
CA PHE A 118 -12.89 -15.10 17.78
C PHE A 118 -13.70 -16.18 18.49
N SER A 119 -13.06 -16.87 19.43
CA SER A 119 -13.80 -17.71 20.38
C SER A 119 -14.72 -16.76 21.14
N PRO A 120 -16.02 -17.11 21.31
CA PRO A 120 -16.88 -16.33 22.18
C PRO A 120 -16.19 -16.24 23.54
N ALA A 121 -16.06 -14.99 24.03
CA ALA A 121 -15.31 -14.60 25.22
C ALA A 121 -15.07 -15.76 26.20
N HIS A 122 -13.94 -16.46 26.04
CA HIS A 122 -13.37 -17.09 27.21
C HIS A 122 -12.92 -15.94 28.06
N ASN A 123 -13.46 -15.85 29.29
CA ASN A 123 -13.06 -14.93 30.34
C ASN A 123 -11.57 -14.62 30.18
N ALA A 124 -11.26 -13.51 29.49
CA ALA A 124 -9.88 -13.11 29.29
C ALA A 124 -9.40 -12.85 30.70
N ALA A 125 -8.44 -13.64 31.17
CA ALA A 125 -7.84 -13.39 32.46
C ALA A 125 -7.40 -11.92 32.44
N PRO A 126 -7.69 -11.15 33.51
CA PRO A 126 -7.35 -9.73 33.53
C PRO A 126 -5.89 -9.59 33.13
N LEU A 127 -5.68 -8.86 32.03
CA LEU A 127 -4.38 -8.62 31.43
C LEU A 127 -3.59 -7.76 32.42
N SER A 128 -2.88 -8.41 33.34
CA SER A 128 -2.07 -7.69 34.31
C SER A 128 -0.93 -7.00 33.56
N SER A 129 -0.80 -5.68 33.77
CA SER A 129 0.32 -4.85 33.31
C SER A 129 1.66 -5.22 33.98
N ASP A 130 1.71 -6.31 34.75
CA ASP A 130 2.91 -6.74 35.45
C ASP A 130 4.04 -7.08 34.47
N LYS A 131 5.23 -6.55 34.76
CA LYS A 131 6.47 -6.84 34.03
C LYS A 131 6.85 -8.33 34.06
N ASN A 132 6.17 -9.12 34.90
CA ASN A 132 6.41 -10.54 35.15
C ASN A 132 5.20 -11.40 34.72
N ILE A 133 4.60 -11.09 33.55
CA ILE A 133 3.72 -12.05 32.88
C ILE A 133 4.47 -13.37 32.72
N SER A 134 3.92 -14.45 33.28
CA SER A 134 4.42 -15.79 32.99
C SER A 134 4.26 -16.03 31.49
N LEU A 135 5.32 -16.44 30.79
CA LEU A 135 5.29 -16.79 29.36
C LEU A 135 4.16 -17.78 29.01
N HIS A 136 3.68 -18.52 30.01
CA HIS A 136 2.54 -19.42 29.89
C HIS A 136 1.21 -18.71 29.53
N ALA A 137 1.04 -17.44 29.90
CA ALA A 137 -0.13 -16.62 29.54
C ALA A 137 -0.08 -16.15 28.07
N CYS A 138 1.12 -16.05 27.49
CA CYS A 138 1.31 -15.69 26.08
C CYS A 138 0.83 -16.79 25.12
N ASN A 139 0.68 -18.03 25.60
CA ASN A 139 0.15 -19.14 24.80
C ASN A 139 -1.35 -19.01 24.52
N THR A 140 -2.09 -18.22 25.30
CA THR A 140 -3.54 -18.05 25.14
C THR A 140 -3.92 -16.69 24.58
N THR A 141 -3.17 -15.64 24.89
CA THR A 141 -3.43 -14.28 24.39
C THR A 141 -2.11 -13.55 24.18
N ILE A 142 -1.89 -13.08 22.95
CA ILE A 142 -0.68 -12.35 22.59
C ILE A 142 -0.88 -10.87 22.89
N THR A 143 -0.06 -10.36 23.81
CA THR A 143 -0.04 -8.95 24.25
C THR A 143 1.23 -8.25 23.80
N ALA A 144 1.26 -6.92 23.89
CA ALA A 144 2.49 -6.15 23.62
C ALA A 144 3.64 -6.58 24.57
N SER A 145 3.33 -6.81 25.85
CA SER A 145 4.30 -7.28 26.85
C SER A 145 4.79 -8.71 26.58
N CYS A 146 3.91 -9.61 26.11
CA CYS A 146 4.28 -10.95 25.70
C CYS A 146 5.31 -10.93 24.56
N LEU A 147 5.07 -10.12 23.53
CA LEU A 147 6.01 -9.98 22.43
C LEU A 147 7.35 -9.42 22.92
N LYS A 148 7.34 -8.37 23.75
CA LYS A 148 8.59 -7.82 24.31
C LYS A 148 9.36 -8.85 25.14
N GLN A 149 8.69 -9.69 25.92
CA GLN A 149 9.37 -10.73 26.70
C GLN A 149 9.90 -11.86 25.82
N LEU A 150 9.08 -12.39 24.89
CA LEU A 150 9.45 -13.48 24.00
C LEU A 150 10.66 -13.12 23.13
N TYR A 151 10.75 -11.88 22.69
CA TYR A 151 11.84 -11.38 21.84
C TYR A 151 12.94 -10.62 22.62
N ASN A 152 12.92 -10.68 23.95
CA ASN A 152 13.91 -10.04 24.82
C ASN A 152 14.11 -8.53 24.56
N ASP A 153 13.00 -7.83 24.33
CA ASP A 153 12.88 -6.39 24.05
C ASP A 153 12.24 -5.62 25.23
N VAL A 154 12.26 -6.23 26.42
CA VAL A 154 11.78 -5.57 27.64
C VAL A 154 12.69 -4.40 27.99
N GLY A 155 12.10 -3.21 28.17
CA GLY A 155 12.86 -2.00 28.46
C GLY A 155 13.55 -1.41 27.23
N PHE A 156 13.04 -1.69 26.02
CA PHE A 156 13.48 -1.08 24.78
C PHE A 156 13.73 0.43 24.92
N VAL A 157 14.91 0.86 24.46
CA VAL A 157 15.28 2.28 24.34
C VAL A 157 15.78 2.53 22.92
N PRO A 158 15.17 3.46 22.17
CA PRO A 158 15.67 3.88 20.86
C PRO A 158 17.11 4.37 20.95
N ARG A 159 17.99 3.87 20.07
CA ARG A 159 19.41 4.28 20.02
C ARG A 159 19.67 5.45 19.08
N ALA A 160 18.83 5.63 18.07
CA ALA A 160 18.94 6.70 17.10
C ALA A 160 18.00 7.84 17.51
N GLU A 161 18.50 9.08 17.49
CA GLU A 161 17.72 10.28 17.81
C GLU A 161 16.76 10.64 16.66
N ASP A 162 17.13 10.31 15.41
CA ASP A 162 16.34 10.57 14.21
C ASP A 162 15.71 9.30 13.62
N ASN A 163 14.92 8.58 14.42
CA ASN A 163 14.17 7.42 13.93
C ASN A 163 12.66 7.67 13.90
N THR A 164 11.98 7.01 12.96
CA THR A 164 10.53 7.00 12.85
C THR A 164 10.07 5.63 12.37
N ILE A 165 8.88 5.23 12.79
CA ILE A 165 8.18 4.07 12.25
C ILE A 165 6.95 4.55 11.48
N ALA A 166 6.85 4.11 10.23
CA ALA A 166 5.69 4.38 9.39
C ALA A 166 4.91 3.08 9.14
N ILE A 167 3.60 3.11 9.36
CA ILE A 167 2.69 2.03 8.99
C ILE A 167 1.81 2.54 7.85
N THR A 168 1.74 1.76 6.78
CA THR A 168 0.94 2.11 5.60
C THR A 168 -0.31 1.25 5.54
N ALA A 169 -1.46 1.87 5.36
CA ALA A 169 -2.71 1.18 5.12
C ALA A 169 -3.18 1.34 3.68
N TYR A 170 -3.70 0.23 3.15
CA TYR A 170 -4.28 0.13 1.82
C TYR A 170 -5.75 -0.28 1.91
N SER A 171 -6.50 -0.12 0.81
CA SER A 171 -7.87 -0.64 0.65
C SER A 171 -8.83 -0.24 1.78
N GLU A 172 -8.96 1.08 2.02
CA GLU A 172 -9.92 1.67 2.98
C GLU A 172 -9.79 1.12 4.42
N GLN A 173 -8.63 0.59 4.81
CA GLN A 173 -8.33 0.26 6.20
C GLN A 173 -7.99 1.53 6.98
N PHE A 174 -9.00 2.19 7.57
CA PHE A 174 -8.77 3.40 8.34
C PHE A 174 -8.28 3.10 9.76
N ALA A 175 -7.24 3.82 10.17
CA ALA A 175 -6.74 3.82 11.53
C ALA A 175 -7.68 4.64 12.41
N ASN A 176 -7.95 4.18 13.63
CA ASN A 176 -8.76 4.93 14.59
C ASN A 176 -7.99 5.30 15.86
N LEU A 177 -7.94 6.60 16.16
CA LEU A 177 -7.24 7.12 17.33
C LEU A 177 -7.85 6.63 18.65
N ALA A 178 -9.17 6.50 18.74
CA ALA A 178 -9.82 6.05 19.97
C ALA A 178 -9.50 4.57 20.27
N HIS A 179 -9.48 3.71 19.24
CA HIS A 179 -9.03 2.33 19.39
C HIS A 179 -7.55 2.22 19.78
N LEU A 180 -6.70 3.11 19.28
CA LEU A 180 -5.30 3.14 19.67
C LEU A 180 -5.12 3.58 21.13
N GLN A 181 -5.85 4.61 21.58
CA GLN A 181 -5.80 5.05 22.98
C GLN A 181 -6.32 3.98 23.94
N ALA A 182 -7.43 3.30 23.62
CA ALA A 182 -7.94 2.19 24.42
C ALA A 182 -6.90 1.07 24.56
N PHE A 183 -6.20 0.73 23.47
CA PHE A 183 -5.10 -0.22 23.52
C PHE A 183 -3.93 0.27 24.38
N TYR A 184 -3.55 1.54 24.30
CA TYR A 184 -2.49 2.09 25.14
C TYR A 184 -2.86 2.09 26.62
N GLU A 185 -4.08 2.45 26.97
CA GLU A 185 -4.56 2.41 28.35
C GLU A 185 -4.40 1.00 28.95
N GLU A 186 -4.68 -0.03 28.16
CA GLU A 186 -4.65 -1.41 28.62
C GLU A 186 -3.25 -2.06 28.54
N GLN A 187 -2.53 -1.84 27.44
CA GLN A 187 -1.35 -2.65 27.08
C GLN A 187 -0.03 -1.87 27.16
N VAL A 188 -0.06 -0.54 26.95
CA VAL A 188 1.14 0.31 26.93
C VAL A 188 0.83 1.66 27.62
N PRO A 189 0.58 1.69 28.95
CA PRO A 189 0.08 2.90 29.61
C PRO A 189 1.00 4.13 29.48
N GLN A 190 2.30 3.90 29.27
CA GLN A 190 3.29 4.94 29.03
C GLN A 190 3.07 5.70 27.70
N ALA A 191 2.38 5.08 26.74
CA ALA A 191 2.05 5.68 25.45
C ALA A 191 0.70 6.42 25.44
N LEU A 192 -0.04 6.40 26.56
CA LEU A 192 -1.34 7.06 26.66
C LEU A 192 -1.20 8.56 26.36
N ASN A 193 -2.18 9.12 25.64
CA ASN A 193 -2.19 10.49 25.12
C ASN A 193 -1.09 10.80 24.08
N THR A 194 -0.43 9.78 23.53
CA THR A 194 0.44 9.94 22.35
C THR A 194 -0.27 9.48 21.09
N TYR A 195 -0.01 10.13 19.96
CA TYR A 195 -0.68 9.90 18.70
C TYR A 195 0.33 9.65 17.56
N PHE A 196 -0.18 9.22 16.41
CA PHE A 196 0.59 9.14 15.17
C PHE A 196 0.33 10.38 14.31
N THR A 197 1.27 10.72 13.44
CA THR A 197 1.10 11.74 12.41
C THR A 197 0.46 11.11 11.18
N PRO A 198 -0.76 11.52 10.76
CA PRO A 198 -1.37 11.02 9.53
C PRO A 198 -0.69 11.66 8.31
N VAL A 199 -0.43 10.85 7.30
CA VAL A 199 0.07 11.25 5.99
C VAL A 199 -0.88 10.68 4.93
N SER A 200 -1.44 11.56 4.11
CA SER A 200 -2.25 11.16 2.97
C SER A 200 -1.36 10.98 1.75
N VAL A 201 -1.42 9.80 1.14
CA VAL A 201 -0.75 9.48 -0.12
C VAL A 201 -1.81 9.41 -1.19
N LYS A 202 -1.67 10.27 -2.22
CA LYS A 202 -2.61 10.36 -3.36
C LYS A 202 -4.07 10.54 -2.90
N ASP A 203 -4.34 11.50 -2.02
CA ASP A 203 -5.69 11.78 -1.48
C ASP A 203 -6.29 10.65 -0.61
N GLY A 204 -5.45 9.77 -0.07
CA GLY A 204 -5.86 8.74 0.87
C GLY A 204 -6.61 9.32 2.08
N LEU A 205 -7.80 8.77 2.34
CA LEU A 205 -8.65 9.16 3.46
C LEU A 205 -8.28 8.39 4.74
N ASN A 206 -8.55 8.96 5.90
CA ASN A 206 -8.40 8.26 7.18
C ASN A 206 -9.54 8.63 8.13
N SER A 207 -10.75 8.12 7.84
CA SER A 207 -11.93 8.43 8.64
C SER A 207 -11.74 7.97 10.09
N GLN A 208 -12.06 8.86 11.04
CA GLN A 208 -12.08 8.55 12.47
C GLN A 208 -13.46 8.04 12.95
N HIS A 209 -14.42 7.82 12.05
CA HIS A 209 -15.67 7.16 12.40
C HIS A 209 -15.41 5.68 12.74
N LEU A 210 -15.80 5.26 13.95
CA LEU A 210 -15.54 3.90 14.46
C LEU A 210 -16.11 2.80 13.54
N SER A 211 -17.25 3.05 12.90
CA SER A 211 -17.88 2.12 11.96
C SER A 211 -17.08 1.89 10.67
N GLN A 212 -16.12 2.77 10.36
CA GLN A 212 -15.24 2.68 9.19
C GLN A 212 -13.82 2.27 9.57
N ALA A 213 -13.56 2.01 10.85
CA ALA A 213 -12.23 1.61 11.32
C ALA A 213 -11.86 0.24 10.76
N GLY A 214 -10.70 0.16 10.10
CA GLY A 214 -10.16 -1.08 9.57
C GLY A 214 -9.51 -1.90 10.68
N ALA A 215 -9.96 -3.14 10.89
CA ALA A 215 -9.32 -3.99 11.89
C ALA A 215 -7.84 -4.32 11.57
N GLU A 216 -7.39 -4.23 10.32
CA GLU A 216 -5.99 -4.47 9.93
C GLU A 216 -5.14 -3.28 10.37
N ALA A 217 -5.52 -2.08 9.92
CA ALA A 217 -4.86 -0.85 10.35
C ALA A 217 -4.85 -0.71 11.87
N ASN A 218 -5.96 -1.02 12.56
CA ASN A 218 -5.95 -1.00 14.03
C ASN A 218 -4.96 -2.01 14.62
N LEU A 219 -4.92 -3.25 14.13
CA LEU A 219 -3.99 -4.26 14.61
C LEU A 219 -2.53 -3.85 14.41
N ASP A 220 -2.20 -3.41 13.20
CA ASP A 220 -0.86 -2.96 12.82
C ASP A 220 -0.42 -1.79 13.70
N LEU A 221 -1.30 -0.82 13.91
CA LEU A 221 -1.00 0.36 14.71
C LEU A 221 -0.86 0.02 16.19
N GLN A 222 -1.79 -0.74 16.74
CA GLN A 222 -1.77 -1.12 18.16
C GLN A 222 -0.48 -1.86 18.51
N PHE A 223 -0.14 -2.91 17.76
CA PHE A 223 1.06 -3.67 18.03
C PHE A 223 2.32 -2.97 17.56
N GLY A 224 2.36 -2.46 16.32
CA GLY A 224 3.53 -1.82 15.74
C GLY A 224 3.96 -0.60 16.54
N PHE A 225 3.02 0.28 16.91
CA PHE A 225 3.32 1.46 17.72
C PHE A 225 3.48 1.15 19.20
N GLY A 226 2.73 0.18 19.73
CA GLY A 226 2.83 -0.24 21.13
C GLY A 226 4.19 -0.87 21.46
N ILE A 227 4.70 -1.74 20.59
CA ILE A 227 6.01 -2.38 20.83
C ILE A 227 7.16 -1.42 20.61
N SER A 228 7.07 -0.54 19.60
CA SER A 228 8.13 0.42 19.23
C SER A 228 8.14 1.72 20.03
N TYR A 229 7.17 1.95 20.92
CA TYR A 229 7.18 3.12 21.81
C TYR A 229 8.52 3.23 22.55
N PRO A 230 9.16 4.42 22.61
CA PRO A 230 8.63 5.76 22.28
C PRO A 230 8.93 6.30 20.87
N ILE A 231 9.41 5.49 19.91
CA ILE A 231 9.76 5.97 18.55
C ILE A 231 8.62 6.80 17.92
N PRO A 232 8.89 7.96 17.28
CA PRO A 232 7.92 8.73 16.50
C PRO A 232 7.16 7.89 15.47
N ARG A 233 5.87 8.16 15.30
CA ARG A 233 4.94 7.28 14.56
C ARG A 233 4.26 8.03 13.43
N THR A 234 4.24 7.44 12.25
CA THR A 234 3.55 7.96 11.08
C THR A 234 2.57 6.92 10.54
N PHE A 235 1.37 7.36 10.18
CA PHE A 235 0.39 6.53 9.50
C PHE A 235 0.19 7.04 8.08
N CYS A 236 0.55 6.24 7.08
CA CYS A 236 0.36 6.56 5.68
C CYS A 236 -0.94 5.93 5.18
N SER A 237 -1.95 6.72 4.88
CA SER A 237 -3.16 6.24 4.21
C SER A 237 -3.03 6.48 2.72
N THR A 238 -3.31 5.46 1.92
CA THR A 238 -3.23 5.54 0.47
C THR A 238 -4.63 5.49 -0.14
N ASP A 239 -4.97 6.45 -0.99
CA ASP A 239 -6.10 6.23 -1.89
C ASP A 239 -5.66 5.26 -2.98
N GLY A 240 -6.61 4.48 -3.49
CA GLY A 240 -6.19 3.30 -4.17
C GLY A 240 -6.93 2.70 -5.31
N ARG A 241 -7.95 3.37 -5.84
CA ARG A 241 -8.59 2.86 -7.05
C ARG A 241 -8.18 3.74 -8.25
N PRO A 242 -7.31 3.27 -9.17
CA PRO A 242 -7.05 3.94 -10.44
C PRO A 242 -8.34 4.36 -11.14
N LEU A 243 -8.30 5.41 -11.97
CA LEU A 243 -9.45 5.82 -12.78
C LEU A 243 -10.07 4.62 -13.50
N PHE A 244 -11.40 4.54 -13.45
CA PHE A 244 -12.15 3.40 -13.94
C PHE A 244 -13.36 3.90 -14.73
N ILE A 245 -13.49 3.40 -15.95
CA ILE A 245 -14.66 3.58 -16.78
C ILE A 245 -15.46 2.28 -16.67
N PRO A 246 -16.63 2.28 -16.03
CA PRO A 246 -17.45 1.09 -15.92
C PRO A 246 -17.87 0.57 -17.30
N ASP A 247 -17.90 -0.75 -17.47
CA ASP A 247 -18.53 -1.41 -18.61
C ASP A 247 -19.49 -2.51 -18.16
N ALA A 248 -20.16 -3.17 -19.12
CA ALA A 248 -21.15 -4.20 -18.84
C ALA A 248 -20.60 -5.41 -18.08
N ASN A 249 -19.29 -5.66 -18.12
CA ASN A 249 -18.63 -6.79 -17.47
C ASN A 249 -17.92 -6.36 -16.16
N THR A 250 -17.56 -5.08 -16.04
CA THR A 250 -16.92 -4.47 -14.87
C THR A 250 -17.68 -3.20 -14.49
N PRO A 251 -18.72 -3.29 -13.65
CA PRO A 251 -19.49 -2.12 -13.22
C PRO A 251 -18.84 -1.36 -12.05
N THR A 252 -17.89 -1.99 -11.34
CA THR A 252 -17.27 -1.43 -10.13
C THR A 252 -15.74 -1.40 -10.24
N ASN A 253 -15.15 -0.32 -9.74
CA ASN A 253 -13.71 -0.13 -9.78
C ASN A 253 -13.02 -1.07 -8.77
N THR A 254 -12.38 -2.13 -9.27
CA THR A 254 -11.63 -3.10 -8.47
C THR A 254 -10.11 -2.96 -8.65
N ASN A 255 -9.67 -1.90 -9.34
CA ASN A 255 -8.24 -1.66 -9.54
C ASN A 255 -7.60 -1.22 -8.22
N GLU A 256 -6.36 -1.63 -7.98
CA GLU A 256 -5.64 -1.35 -6.74
C GLU A 256 -4.37 -0.50 -6.99
N SER A 257 -3.94 0.31 -6.02
CA SER A 257 -2.89 1.35 -6.19
C SER A 257 -1.48 1.04 -5.68
N TYR A 258 -1.17 -0.23 -5.45
CA TYR A 258 0.06 -0.61 -4.72
C TYR A 258 1.38 -0.10 -5.29
N SER A 259 1.44 0.26 -6.58
CA SER A 259 2.66 0.80 -7.20
C SER A 259 3.00 2.24 -6.79
N VAL A 260 2.15 2.93 -6.02
CA VAL A 260 2.34 4.36 -5.68
C VAL A 260 3.15 4.57 -4.39
N VAL A 261 3.07 3.67 -3.41
CA VAL A 261 3.75 3.83 -2.11
C VAL A 261 5.26 3.67 -2.21
N SER A 262 5.74 2.80 -3.11
CA SER A 262 7.19 2.69 -3.39
C SER A 262 7.79 3.99 -3.94
N ASN A 263 6.95 4.92 -4.41
CA ASN A 263 7.37 6.09 -5.18
C ASN A 263 7.22 7.40 -4.41
N HIS A 264 6.74 7.35 -3.16
CA HIS A 264 6.64 8.48 -2.24
C HIS A 264 7.22 8.08 -0.88
N PRO A 265 8.56 8.08 -0.71
CA PRO A 265 9.12 8.01 0.62
C PRO A 265 8.59 9.20 1.44
N PRO A 266 8.25 9.02 2.73
CA PRO A 266 7.84 10.12 3.59
C PRO A 266 8.95 11.18 3.56
N THR A 267 8.61 12.39 3.13
CA THR A 267 9.53 13.53 3.18
C THR A 267 9.85 13.80 4.63
N ARG A 268 11.14 13.72 4.99
CA ARG A 268 11.64 14.23 6.28
C ARG A 268 11.23 15.70 6.38
N GLY A 269 10.34 16.00 7.33
CA GLY A 269 10.17 17.33 7.89
C GLY A 269 11.28 17.62 8.88
#